data_AF-A0A356BGR5-F1
#
_entry.id   AF-A0A356BGR5-F1
#
_cell.length_a   1.000
_cell.length_b   1.000
_cell.length_c   1.000
_cell.angle_alpha   90.00
_cell.angle_beta   90.00
_cell.angle_gamma   90.00
#
_symmetry.space_group_name_H-M   'P 1'
#
loop_
_entity.id
_entity.type
_entity.pdbx_description
1 polymer ?
#
loop_
_entity_poly.entity_id
_entity_poly.type
_entity_poly.pdbx_seq_one_letter_code
_entity_poly.pdbx_strand_id
1 'polypeptide(L)' 'YVVTVTPAGSKTAAIGPVALTLEANSIYTAIARDGVGLTADVGLILMDDFVQP' A
#
# COMPACT_ATOMS: atom_id res chain seq x y z
N TYR A 1 -6.30 -4.67 8.95
CA TYR A 1 -5.79 -5.58 7.91
C TYR A 1 -4.27 -5.56 7.93
N VAL A 2 -3.60 -6.67 7.58
CA VAL A 2 -2.14 -6.71 7.41
C VAL A 2 -1.85 -7.06 5.95
N VAL A 3 -1.13 -6.18 5.26
CA VAL A 3 -0.87 -6.29 3.83
C VAL A 3 0.62 -6.41 3.58
N THR A 4 0.98 -7.31 2.68
CA THR A 4 2.34 -7.45 2.13
C THR A 4 2.24 -7.33 0.62
N VAL A 5 3.09 -6.51 0.02
CA VAL A 5 3.18 -6.37 -1.45
C VAL A 5 4.38 -7.16 -1.93
N THR A 6 4.17 -7.99 -2.95
CA THR A 6 5.23 -8.78 -3.59
C THR A 6 5.31 -8.45 -5.09
N PRO A 7 6.48 -8.61 -5.72
CA PRO A 7 6.56 -8.59 -7.17
C PRO A 7 5.71 -9.70 -7.78
N ALA A 8 5.19 -9.46 -9.00
CA ALA A 8 4.41 -10.45 -9.72
C ALA A 8 5.18 -11.79 -9.87
N GLY A 9 4.53 -12.90 -9.54
CA GLY A 9 5.13 -14.23 -9.58
C GLY A 9 6.05 -14.57 -8.39
N SER A 10 6.22 -13.68 -7.41
CA SER A 10 7.04 -13.91 -6.22
C SER A 10 6.20 -13.86 -4.94
N LYS A 11 6.70 -14.55 -3.89
CA LYS A 11 6.19 -14.45 -2.52
C LYS A 11 7.14 -13.70 -1.58
N THR A 12 8.30 -13.27 -2.08
CA THR A 12 9.24 -12.46 -1.31
C THR A 12 8.64 -11.06 -1.13
N ALA A 13 8.53 -10.63 0.13
CA ALA A 13 8.01 -9.30 0.47
C ALA A 13 8.91 -8.21 -0.13
N ALA A 14 8.30 -7.28 -0.87
CA ALA A 14 8.93 -6.03 -1.28
C ALA A 14 8.52 -4.88 -0.36
N ILE A 15 7.25 -4.83 0.05
CA ILE A 15 6.74 -3.84 1.01
C ILE A 15 5.97 -4.57 2.12
N GLY A 16 6.26 -4.20 3.37
CA GLY A 16 5.54 -4.68 4.55
C GLY A 16 6.24 -5.79 5.33
N PRO A 17 5.53 -6.43 6.27
CA PRO A 17 4.09 -6.31 6.51
C PRO A 17 3.67 -4.91 6.99
N VAL A 18 2.58 -4.37 6.42
CA VAL A 18 2.01 -3.07 6.78
C VAL A 18 0.63 -3.28 7.42
N ALA A 19 0.44 -2.74 8.62
CA ALA A 19 -0.86 -2.69 9.25
C ALA A 19 -1.68 -1.52 8.67
N LEU A 20 -2.86 -1.82 8.13
CA LEU A 20 -3.80 -0.85 7.58
C LEU A 20 -5.13 -0.93 8.33
N THR A 21 -5.70 0.24 8.63
CA THR A 21 -7.09 0.37 9.11
C THR A 21 -7.94 0.71 7.90
N LEU A 22 -8.95 -0.12 7.61
CA LEU A 22 -9.86 0.09 6.48
C LEU A 22 -11.29 0.05 7.01
N GLU A 23 -12.06 1.09 6.67
CA GLU A 23 -13.47 1.18 7.02
C GLU A 23 -14.33 0.26 6.15
N ALA A 24 -15.45 -0.21 6.71
CA ALA A 24 -16.39 -1.05 5.99
C ALA A 24 -17.05 -0.26 4.84
N ASN A 25 -17.44 -0.98 3.77
CA ASN A 25 -18.16 -0.44 2.62
C ASN A 25 -17.48 0.79 1.97
N SER A 26 -16.15 0.79 1.94
CA SER A 26 -15.31 1.89 1.47
C SER A 26 -14.39 1.42 0.35
N ILE A 27 -14.01 2.33 -0.56
CA ILE A 27 -13.10 2.06 -1.67
C ILE A 27 -11.76 2.74 -1.39
N TYR A 28 -10.68 1.99 -1.60
CA TYR A 28 -9.31 2.48 -1.45
C TYR A 28 -8.47 2.06 -2.65
N THR A 29 -7.55 2.92 -3.05
CA THR A 29 -6.50 2.61 -4.03
C THR A 29 -5.17 2.44 -3.30
N ALA A 30 -4.52 1.30 -3.51
CA ALA A 30 -3.18 1.01 -3.01
C ALA A 30 -2.16 1.19 -4.13
N ILE A 31 -1.18 2.08 -3.94
CA ILE A 31 -0.14 2.37 -4.92
C ILE A 31 1.20 1.92 -4.37
N ALA A 32 1.76 0.87 -4.95
CA ALA A 32 3.16 0.53 -4.78
C ALA A 32 3.99 1.44 -5.70
N ARG A 33 4.92 2.20 -5.13
CA ARG A 33 5.73 3.17 -5.84
C ARG A 33 7.22 2.90 -5.67
N ASP A 34 7.98 3.27 -6.70
CA ASP A 34 9.43 3.34 -6.63
C ASP A 34 9.88 4.42 -5.64
N GLY A 35 11.02 4.13 -5.01
CA GLY A 35 11.63 4.90 -3.93
C GLY A 35 12.78 5.80 -4.36
N VAL A 36 13.06 5.94 -5.67
CA VAL A 36 14.14 6.82 -6.15
C VAL A 36 14.04 8.21 -5.52
N GLY A 37 15.09 8.59 -4.78
CA GLY A 37 15.17 9.86 -4.05
C GLY A 37 14.57 9.85 -2.63
N LEU A 38 14.18 8.69 -2.10
CA LEU A 38 13.64 8.49 -0.75
C LEU A 38 14.55 7.56 0.07
N THR A 39 14.23 7.41 1.37
CA THR A 39 15.00 6.56 2.31
C THR A 39 14.72 5.07 2.16
N ALA A 40 13.67 4.68 1.42
CA ALA A 40 13.29 3.29 1.18
C ALA A 40 13.15 3.06 -0.32
N ASP A 41 13.62 1.92 -0.82
CA ASP A 41 13.68 1.57 -2.25
C ASP A 41 12.28 1.41 -2.88
N VAL A 42 11.28 1.08 -2.07
CA VAL A 42 9.88 0.99 -2.48
C VAL A 42 8.97 1.45 -1.34
N GLY A 43 7.81 2.00 -1.69
CA GLY A 43 6.83 2.50 -0.72
C GLY A 43 5.39 2.16 -1.10
N LEU A 44 4.50 2.17 -0.10
CA LEU A 44 3.06 2.00 -0.26
C LEU A 44 2.36 3.32 0.09
N ILE A 45 1.55 3.82 -0.83
CA ILE A 45 0.59 4.90 -0.59
C ILE A 45 -0.81 4.29 -0.59
N LEU A 46 -1.62 4.65 0.41
CA LEU A 46 -3.05 4.33 0.45
C LEU A 46 -3.83 5.62 0.22
N MET A 47 -4.75 5.60 -0.74
CA MET A 47 -5.63 6.71 -1.06
C MET A 47 -7.07 6.27 -0.88
N ASP A 48 -7.84 7.02 -0.10
CA ASP A 48 -9.29 6.87 -0.02
C ASP A 48 -9.98 7.63 -1.16
N ASP A 49 -11.17 7.17 -1.53
CA ASP A 49 -12.07 7.88 -2.45
C ASP A 49 -13.24 8.52 -1.66
N PHE A 50 -12.94 9.12 -0.51
CA PHE A 50 -13.98 9.67 0.35
C PHE A 50 -14.33 11.09 -0.06
N VAL A 51 -15.63 11.34 -0.28
CA VAL A 51 -16.13 12.70 -0.41
C VAL A 51 -16.09 13.35 0.97
N GLN A 52 -15.29 14.42 1.11
CA GLN A 52 -15.30 15.26 2.29
C GLN A 52 -16.59 16.12 2.31
N PRO A 53 -17.24 16.29 3.47
CA PRO A 53 -18.44 17.11 3.60
C PRO A 53 -18.19 18.61 3.34
#